data_AF-X0US09-F1
#
_entry.id   AF-X0US09-F1
#
_cell.length_a   1.000
_cell.length_b   1.000
_cell.length_c   1.000
_cell.angle_alpha   90.00
_cell.angle_beta   90.00
_cell.angle_gamma   90.00
#
_symmetry.space_group_name_H-M   'P 1'
#
loop_
_entity.id
_entity.type
_entity.pdbx_description
1 polymer ?
#
loop_
_entity_poly.entity_id
_entity_poly.type
_entity_poly.pdbx_seq_one_letter_code
_entity_poly.pdbx_strand_id
1 'polypeptide(L)'
;ALSCTFCGFYRKKGEDGAYEYSLDQIRSEARQAAEAGATELHIVGGLHPWLPFEYYTDMMRLIRETAPQIHIKAFTAVEIVHLARIAGRGRDGQEGIRSVLHELKDAGLGSLPGGGAEVFDDRVHDAAFKGKIRADQWLDVHRAAHELKLNTNATILYGHVEQRQDRIHHLMRLRQEQDRALRDWAIDQKIAPQRAVQHDGAEDEAVVLSGPDEMYPEARLPAALPGRSGIFQAIIPLPFFPDGSALEHLPAPTGLENLRTLAIARLML
;
A
#
# COMPACT_ATOMS: atom_id res chain seq x y z
N ALA A 1 16.62 -1.09 -12.71
CA ALA A 1 15.52 -1.94 -12.22
C ALA A 1 15.87 -2.42 -10.82
N LEU A 2 14.89 -2.49 -9.92
CA LEU A 2 15.07 -3.01 -8.56
C LEU A 2 15.27 -4.54 -8.62
N SER A 3 16.21 -5.08 -7.84
CA SER A 3 16.52 -6.51 -7.80
C SER A 3 16.39 -7.03 -6.36
N CYS A 4 15.17 -7.38 -5.94
CA CYS A 4 14.93 -7.99 -4.63
C CYS A 4 15.32 -9.48 -4.66
N THR A 5 15.98 -9.97 -3.60
CA THR A 5 16.53 -11.35 -3.56
C THR A 5 15.46 -12.44 -3.44
N PHE A 6 14.24 -12.05 -3.07
CA PHE A 6 13.08 -12.92 -2.89
C PHE A 6 12.03 -12.80 -4.02
N CYS A 7 12.21 -11.90 -4.99
CA CYS A 7 11.21 -11.67 -6.03
C CYS A 7 11.44 -12.57 -7.26
N GLY A 8 10.57 -13.57 -7.46
CA GLY A 8 10.63 -14.47 -8.63
C GLY A 8 10.25 -13.83 -9.97
N PHE A 9 9.69 -12.61 -9.97
CA PHE A 9 9.21 -11.91 -11.17
C PHE A 9 10.21 -10.90 -11.75
N TYR A 10 11.36 -10.69 -11.10
CA TYR A 10 12.38 -9.80 -11.65
C TYR A 10 12.89 -10.35 -12.99
N ARG A 11 12.83 -9.53 -14.05
CA ARG A 11 13.40 -9.82 -15.37
C ARG A 11 14.06 -8.58 -15.95
N LYS A 12 15.18 -8.76 -16.67
CA LYS A 12 15.78 -7.73 -17.53
C LYS A 12 15.09 -7.71 -18.89
N LYS A 13 15.24 -6.61 -19.64
CA LYS A 13 14.75 -6.54 -21.02
C LYS A 13 15.42 -7.62 -21.86
N GLY A 14 14.60 -8.41 -22.57
CA GLY A 14 15.06 -9.51 -23.41
C GLY A 14 15.43 -10.78 -22.66
N GLU A 15 15.27 -10.81 -21.34
CA GLU A 15 15.36 -12.04 -20.55
C GLU A 15 14.10 -12.89 -20.77
N ASP A 16 14.26 -14.20 -20.69
CA ASP A 16 13.14 -15.13 -20.84
C ASP A 16 12.04 -14.88 -19.79
N GLY A 17 10.79 -14.85 -20.24
CA GLY A 17 9.63 -14.50 -19.43
C GLY A 17 9.42 -12.99 -19.18
N ALA A 18 10.22 -12.09 -19.77
CA ALA A 18 9.91 -10.66 -19.76
C ALA A 18 8.75 -10.34 -20.71
N TYR A 19 7.74 -9.59 -20.24
CA TYR A 19 6.63 -9.13 -21.06
C TYR A 19 6.19 -7.72 -20.67
N GLU A 20 5.53 -7.04 -21.61
CA GLU A 20 4.92 -5.72 -21.46
C GLU A 20 3.57 -5.76 -22.17
N TYR A 21 2.52 -5.27 -21.52
CA TYR A 21 1.19 -5.19 -22.12
C TYR A 21 1.06 -3.89 -22.91
N SER A 22 0.47 -3.95 -24.11
CA SER A 22 -0.02 -2.76 -24.79
C SER A 22 -1.33 -2.26 -24.19
N LEU A 23 -1.68 -0.99 -24.45
CA LEU A 23 -2.98 -0.44 -24.05
C LEU A 23 -4.15 -1.25 -24.62
N ASP A 24 -4.07 -1.76 -25.85
CA ASP A 24 -5.13 -2.59 -26.43
C ASP A 24 -5.29 -3.93 -25.71
N GLN A 25 -4.19 -4.54 -25.28
CA GLN A 25 -4.25 -5.76 -24.46
C GLN A 25 -4.90 -5.45 -23.11
N ILE A 26 -4.51 -4.35 -22.46
CA ILE A 26 -5.12 -3.92 -21.19
C ILE A 26 -6.62 -3.64 -21.34
N ARG A 27 -7.04 -3.00 -22.44
CA ARG A 27 -8.46 -2.78 -22.77
C ARG A 27 -9.19 -4.12 -22.81
N SER A 28 -8.61 -5.11 -23.48
CA SER A 28 -9.20 -6.45 -23.60
C SER A 28 -9.32 -7.13 -22.23
N GLU A 29 -8.29 -7.05 -21.39
CA GLU A 29 -8.31 -7.60 -20.03
C GLU A 29 -9.38 -6.92 -19.16
N ALA A 30 -9.47 -5.59 -19.21
CA ALA A 30 -10.46 -4.83 -18.44
C ALA A 30 -11.90 -5.18 -18.85
N ARG A 31 -12.15 -5.31 -20.15
CA ARG A 31 -13.45 -5.74 -20.67
C ARG A 31 -13.80 -7.16 -20.22
N GLN A 32 -12.86 -8.10 -20.34
CA GLN A 32 -13.07 -9.48 -19.92
C GLN A 32 -13.34 -9.59 -18.42
N ALA A 33 -12.59 -8.85 -17.60
CA ALA A 33 -12.82 -8.80 -16.15
C ALA A 33 -14.23 -8.27 -15.82
N ALA A 34 -14.67 -7.22 -16.52
CA ALA A 34 -16.01 -6.65 -16.36
C ALA A 34 -17.12 -7.64 -16.74
N GLU A 35 -16.97 -8.31 -17.88
CA GLU A 35 -17.90 -9.35 -18.36
C GLU A 35 -17.95 -10.56 -17.40
N ALA A 36 -16.84 -10.88 -16.75
CA ALA A 36 -16.75 -11.91 -15.72
C ALA A 36 -17.33 -11.49 -14.35
N GLY A 37 -17.79 -10.24 -14.21
CA GLY A 37 -18.38 -9.74 -12.96
C GLY A 37 -17.36 -9.27 -11.91
N ALA A 38 -16.12 -9.00 -12.31
CA ALA A 38 -15.14 -8.42 -11.41
C ALA A 38 -15.60 -7.03 -10.93
N THR A 39 -15.39 -6.74 -9.65
CA THR A 39 -15.70 -5.44 -9.04
C THR A 39 -14.46 -4.58 -8.80
N GLU A 40 -13.27 -5.19 -8.86
CA GLU A 40 -11.98 -4.53 -8.65
C GLU A 40 -10.94 -5.12 -9.62
N LEU A 41 -10.11 -4.25 -10.19
CA LEU A 41 -8.87 -4.62 -10.86
C LEU A 41 -7.69 -4.20 -9.99
N HIS A 42 -6.85 -5.18 -9.65
CA HIS A 42 -5.64 -4.96 -8.89
C HIS A 42 -4.42 -4.99 -9.82
N ILE A 43 -3.74 -3.85 -9.98
CA ILE A 43 -2.65 -3.67 -10.94
C ILE A 43 -1.35 -3.34 -10.21
N VAL A 44 -0.41 -4.29 -10.26
CA VAL A 44 0.95 -4.15 -9.72
C VAL A 44 1.94 -4.69 -10.75
N GLY A 45 3.09 -4.03 -10.90
CA GLY A 45 4.08 -4.40 -11.90
C GLY A 45 5.51 -4.12 -11.50
N GLY A 46 6.42 -4.37 -12.44
CA GLY A 46 7.83 -4.00 -12.31
C GLY A 46 8.05 -2.49 -12.52
N LEU A 47 9.21 -2.00 -12.07
CA LEU A 47 9.63 -0.61 -12.28
C LEU A 47 10.17 -0.41 -13.70
N HIS A 48 9.25 -0.28 -14.67
CA HIS A 48 9.60 -0.23 -16.08
C HIS A 48 10.45 1.01 -16.41
N PRO A 49 11.64 0.86 -17.03
CA PRO A 49 12.59 1.96 -17.15
C PRO A 49 12.34 2.90 -18.34
N TRP A 50 11.48 2.54 -19.30
CA TRP A 50 11.27 3.31 -20.53
C TRP A 50 9.83 3.76 -20.77
N LEU A 51 8.87 3.26 -19.99
CA LEU A 51 7.49 3.71 -20.14
C LEU A 51 7.38 5.11 -19.55
N PRO A 52 6.81 6.08 -20.28
CA PRO A 52 6.62 7.43 -19.78
C PRO A 52 5.48 7.45 -18.77
N PHE A 53 5.39 8.51 -17.95
CA PHE A 53 4.33 8.60 -16.92
C PHE A 53 2.93 8.61 -17.56
N GLU A 54 2.80 9.22 -18.74
CA GLU A 54 1.56 9.34 -19.50
C GLU A 54 0.94 7.97 -19.79
N TYR A 55 1.77 6.95 -20.09
CA TYR A 55 1.30 5.58 -20.30
C TYR A 55 0.43 5.08 -19.13
N TYR A 56 0.83 5.38 -17.90
CA TYR A 56 0.11 4.94 -16.71
C TYR A 56 -1.19 5.72 -16.53
N THR A 57 -1.21 7.03 -16.82
CA THR A 57 -2.45 7.81 -16.78
C THR A 57 -3.42 7.40 -17.89
N ASP A 58 -2.92 7.09 -19.09
CA ASP A 58 -3.73 6.63 -20.21
C ASP A 58 -4.29 5.23 -19.95
N MET A 59 -3.50 4.35 -19.34
CA MET A 59 -3.96 3.05 -18.85
C MET A 59 -5.13 3.19 -17.86
N MET A 60 -5.04 4.09 -16.87
CA MET A 60 -6.14 4.32 -15.92
C MET A 60 -7.41 4.84 -16.60
N ARG A 61 -7.28 5.86 -17.46
CA ARG A 61 -8.41 6.45 -18.21
C ARG A 61 -9.08 5.39 -19.07
N LEU A 62 -8.27 4.62 -19.79
CA LEU A 62 -8.70 3.53 -20.65
C LEU A 62 -9.53 2.48 -19.90
N ILE A 63 -9.04 2.02 -18.74
CA ILE A 63 -9.75 1.03 -17.93
C ILE A 63 -11.07 1.62 -17.44
N ARG A 64 -11.06 2.87 -16.95
CA ARG A 64 -12.27 3.56 -16.49
C ARG A 64 -13.31 3.74 -17.60
N GLU A 65 -12.89 4.05 -18.81
CA GLU A 65 -13.77 4.15 -19.98
C GLU A 65 -14.34 2.80 -20.40
N THR A 66 -13.52 1.76 -20.34
CA THR A 66 -13.87 0.41 -20.81
C THR A 66 -14.74 -0.34 -19.80
N ALA A 67 -14.51 -0.14 -18.51
CA ALA A 67 -15.15 -0.85 -17.40
C ALA A 67 -15.44 0.12 -16.22
N PRO A 68 -16.34 1.10 -16.39
CA PRO A 68 -16.57 2.18 -15.42
C PRO A 68 -17.09 1.71 -14.05
N GLN A 69 -17.66 0.51 -13.97
CA GLN A 69 -18.12 -0.09 -12.72
C GLN A 69 -17.00 -0.73 -11.89
N ILE A 70 -15.84 -0.98 -12.51
CA ILE A 70 -14.70 -1.62 -11.83
C ILE A 70 -13.91 -0.57 -11.07
N HIS A 71 -13.65 -0.85 -9.80
CA HIS A 71 -12.72 -0.07 -9.01
C HIS A 71 -11.27 -0.40 -9.37
N ILE A 72 -10.44 0.63 -9.52
CA ILE A 72 -9.02 0.45 -9.85
C ILE A 72 -8.18 0.57 -8.57
N LYS A 73 -7.60 -0.56 -8.13
CA LYS A 73 -6.58 -0.62 -7.07
C LYS A 73 -5.22 -0.82 -7.73
N ALA A 74 -4.38 0.20 -7.79
CA ALA A 74 -3.12 0.11 -8.53
C ALA A 74 -1.95 0.77 -7.83
N PHE A 75 -0.75 0.31 -8.18
CA PHE A 75 0.56 0.85 -7.81
C PHE A 75 0.90 0.78 -6.32
N THR A 76 1.90 -0.03 -6.00
CA THR A 76 2.54 -0.01 -4.68
C THR A 76 3.26 1.33 -4.44
N ALA A 77 3.60 1.64 -3.18
CA ALA A 77 4.38 2.84 -2.87
C ALA A 77 5.73 2.90 -3.61
N VAL A 78 6.33 1.74 -3.87
CA VAL A 78 7.57 1.60 -4.65
C VAL A 78 7.37 2.06 -6.09
N GLU A 79 6.24 1.71 -6.70
CA GLU A 79 5.87 2.14 -8.04
C GLU A 79 5.57 3.64 -8.05
N ILE A 80 4.83 4.18 -7.08
CA ILE A 80 4.54 5.62 -7.00
C ILE A 80 5.83 6.46 -6.95
N VAL A 81 6.83 6.06 -6.17
CA VAL A 81 8.14 6.74 -6.12
C VAL A 81 8.85 6.66 -7.47
N HIS A 82 8.79 5.52 -8.16
CA HIS A 82 9.32 5.39 -9.52
C HIS A 82 8.57 6.27 -10.52
N LEU A 83 7.24 6.33 -10.44
CA LEU A 83 6.39 7.18 -11.27
C LEU A 83 6.72 8.66 -11.08
N ALA A 84 6.90 9.12 -9.84
CA ALA A 84 7.38 10.47 -9.54
C ALA A 84 8.74 10.76 -10.18
N ARG A 85 9.66 9.80 -10.19
CA ARG A 85 10.96 9.96 -10.86
C ARG A 85 10.82 10.09 -12.37
N ILE A 86 10.07 9.20 -13.04
CA ILE A 86 9.93 9.23 -14.50
C ILE A 86 9.08 10.41 -14.99
N ALA A 87 8.20 10.95 -14.13
CA ALA A 87 7.48 12.19 -14.37
C ALA A 87 8.35 13.46 -14.18
N GLY A 88 9.63 13.32 -13.80
CA GLY A 88 10.54 14.43 -13.57
C GLY A 88 10.40 15.12 -12.20
N ARG A 89 9.58 14.58 -11.29
CA ARG A 89 9.19 15.19 -10.00
C ARG A 89 9.81 14.51 -8.78
N GLY A 90 10.68 13.53 -9.00
CA GLY A 90 11.30 12.77 -7.90
C GLY A 90 12.20 13.60 -6.98
N ARG A 91 12.61 14.81 -7.38
CA ARG A 91 13.41 15.72 -6.54
C ARG A 91 12.54 16.59 -5.63
N ASP A 92 11.23 16.62 -5.87
CA ASP A 92 10.29 17.49 -5.14
C ASP A 92 9.76 16.83 -3.86
N GLY A 93 10.34 15.68 -3.48
CA GLY A 93 10.00 14.95 -2.27
C GLY A 93 8.52 14.59 -2.20
N GLN A 94 7.89 14.93 -1.06
CA GLN A 94 6.48 14.62 -0.79
C GLN A 94 5.52 15.33 -1.75
N GLU A 95 5.81 16.57 -2.17
CA GLU A 95 4.97 17.31 -3.13
C GLU A 95 4.99 16.64 -4.52
N GLY A 96 6.16 16.15 -4.94
CA GLY A 96 6.28 15.37 -6.18
C GLY A 96 5.41 14.12 -6.16
N ILE A 97 5.46 13.36 -5.05
CA ILE A 97 4.62 12.18 -4.82
C ILE A 97 3.13 12.54 -4.84
N ARG A 98 2.74 13.58 -4.10
CA ARG A 98 1.35 14.06 -4.01
C ARG A 98 0.82 14.47 -5.39
N SER A 99 1.60 15.19 -6.18
CA SER A 99 1.21 15.60 -7.54
C SER A 99 0.94 14.42 -8.47
N VAL A 100 1.79 13.38 -8.40
CA VAL A 100 1.61 12.16 -9.19
C VAL A 100 0.37 11.39 -8.76
N LEU A 101 0.15 11.25 -7.46
CA LEU A 101 -1.06 10.60 -6.93
C LEU A 101 -2.33 11.36 -7.33
N HIS A 102 -2.29 12.69 -7.33
CA HIS A 102 -3.41 13.51 -7.79
C HIS A 102 -3.75 13.24 -9.25
N GLU A 103 -2.76 13.24 -10.14
CA GLU A 103 -2.98 12.97 -11.57
C GLU A 103 -3.46 11.53 -11.84
N LEU A 104 -2.93 10.55 -11.09
CA LEU A 104 -3.41 9.17 -11.18
C LEU A 104 -4.86 9.05 -10.69
N LYS A 105 -5.22 9.75 -9.61
CA LYS A 105 -6.60 9.83 -9.10
C LYS A 105 -7.54 10.43 -10.14
N ASP A 106 -7.16 11.55 -10.75
CA ASP A 106 -7.93 12.20 -11.83
C ASP A 106 -8.09 11.28 -13.05
N ALA A 107 -7.07 10.46 -13.33
CA ALA A 107 -7.09 9.47 -14.39
C ALA A 107 -7.97 8.24 -14.07
N GLY A 108 -8.29 7.97 -12.80
CA GLY A 108 -9.21 6.90 -12.39
C GLY A 108 -8.72 6.00 -11.26
N LEU A 109 -7.54 6.26 -10.68
CA LEU A 109 -7.05 5.51 -9.52
C LEU A 109 -8.01 5.67 -8.33
N GLY A 110 -8.48 4.54 -7.80
CA GLY A 110 -9.42 4.54 -6.67
C GLY A 110 -8.78 4.21 -5.32
N SER A 111 -7.71 3.41 -5.29
CA SER A 111 -6.99 3.03 -4.06
C SER A 111 -5.60 2.46 -4.37
N LEU A 112 -4.73 2.37 -3.37
CA LEU A 112 -3.42 1.72 -3.52
C LEU A 112 -3.39 0.35 -2.79
N PRO A 113 -2.71 -0.66 -3.34
CA PRO A 113 -2.35 -1.85 -2.58
C PRO A 113 -1.24 -1.57 -1.55
N GLY A 114 -1.01 -2.51 -0.64
CA GLY A 114 -0.05 -2.35 0.46
C GLY A 114 1.34 -2.91 0.22
N GLY A 115 1.63 -3.35 -1.01
CA GLY A 115 2.88 -4.01 -1.33
C GLY A 115 4.11 -3.12 -1.14
N GLY A 116 5.26 -3.76 -0.94
CA GLY A 116 6.55 -3.10 -0.96
C GLY A 116 7.06 -2.57 0.37
N ALA A 117 6.32 -2.79 1.47
CA ALA A 117 6.76 -2.42 2.82
C ALA A 117 7.78 -3.42 3.38
N GLU A 118 7.60 -4.71 3.09
CA GLU A 118 8.36 -5.84 3.62
C GLU A 118 8.45 -5.82 5.16
N VAL A 119 9.54 -5.30 5.73
CA VAL A 119 9.73 -5.04 7.17
C VAL A 119 10.43 -3.69 7.32
N PHE A 120 9.99 -2.86 8.27
CA PHE A 120 10.57 -1.54 8.52
C PHE A 120 11.78 -1.62 9.44
N ASP A 121 12.86 -2.25 8.96
CA ASP A 121 14.12 -2.33 9.66
C ASP A 121 15.28 -2.19 8.67
N ASP A 122 16.20 -1.26 8.93
CA ASP A 122 17.27 -0.92 7.98
C ASP A 122 18.27 -2.07 7.78
N ARG A 123 18.52 -2.87 8.83
CA ARG A 123 19.39 -4.05 8.75
C ARG A 123 18.75 -5.13 7.89
N VAL A 124 17.44 -5.38 8.07
CA VAL A 124 16.67 -6.32 7.24
C VAL A 124 16.60 -5.83 5.78
N HIS A 125 16.33 -4.55 5.58
CA HIS A 125 16.28 -3.92 4.26
C HIS A 125 17.60 -4.09 3.50
N ASP A 126 18.72 -3.77 4.14
CA ASP A 126 20.04 -3.85 3.51
C ASP A 126 20.48 -5.30 3.23
N ALA A 127 19.98 -6.26 4.02
CA ALA A 127 20.25 -7.69 3.83
C ALA A 127 19.41 -8.33 2.71
N ALA A 128 18.14 -7.96 2.54
CA ALA A 128 17.19 -8.69 1.70
C ALA A 128 16.64 -7.90 0.48
N PHE A 129 16.62 -6.56 0.50
CA PHE A 129 16.00 -5.76 -0.57
C PHE A 129 16.68 -4.41 -0.78
N LYS A 130 18.02 -4.43 -0.73
CA LYS A 130 18.85 -3.26 -0.98
C LYS A 130 18.50 -2.54 -2.29
N GLY A 131 18.27 -1.23 -2.20
CA GLY A 131 17.89 -0.38 -3.32
C GLY A 131 16.38 -0.15 -3.47
N LYS A 132 15.55 -0.81 -2.65
CA LYS A 132 14.13 -0.45 -2.50
C LYS A 132 13.99 0.85 -1.69
N ILE A 133 12.79 1.41 -1.69
CA ILE A 133 12.48 2.56 -0.84
C ILE A 133 12.47 2.13 0.64
N ARG A 134 12.89 3.03 1.53
CA ARG A 134 12.87 2.80 2.98
C ARG A 134 11.50 3.11 3.59
N ALA A 135 11.33 2.74 4.86
CA ALA A 135 10.08 2.87 5.60
C ALA A 135 9.48 4.28 5.56
N ASP A 136 10.29 5.32 5.77
CA ASP A 136 9.81 6.71 5.77
C ASP A 136 9.18 7.09 4.42
N GLN A 137 9.89 6.81 3.32
CA GLN A 137 9.38 7.11 1.98
C GLN A 137 8.15 6.26 1.61
N TRP A 138 8.08 5.01 2.09
CA TRP A 138 6.87 4.19 1.94
C TRP A 138 5.68 4.84 2.66
N LEU A 139 5.86 5.27 3.91
CA LEU A 139 4.83 5.94 4.69
C LEU A 139 4.44 7.30 4.09
N ASP A 140 5.37 8.07 3.54
CA ASP A 140 5.09 9.35 2.88
C ASP A 140 4.16 9.18 1.67
N VAL A 141 4.29 8.09 0.91
CA VAL A 141 3.35 7.79 -0.19
C VAL A 141 1.96 7.52 0.33
N HIS A 142 1.84 6.65 1.35
CA HIS A 142 0.54 6.31 1.92
C HIS A 142 -0.12 7.53 2.60
N ARG A 143 0.66 8.36 3.29
CA ARG A 143 0.25 9.65 3.83
C ARG A 143 -0.33 10.55 2.74
N ALA A 144 0.41 10.78 1.67
CA ALA A 144 -0.05 11.62 0.56
C ALA A 144 -1.33 11.05 -0.09
N ALA A 145 -1.44 9.73 -0.22
CA ALA A 145 -2.65 9.08 -0.72
C ALA A 145 -3.85 9.31 0.22
N HIS A 146 -3.65 9.14 1.53
CA HIS A 146 -4.68 9.36 2.56
C HIS A 146 -5.17 10.80 2.60
N GLU A 147 -4.26 11.78 2.51
CA GLU A 147 -4.61 13.20 2.42
C GLU A 147 -5.41 13.53 1.14
N LEU A 148 -5.22 12.76 0.07
CA LEU A 148 -6.02 12.82 -1.16
C LEU A 148 -7.31 11.98 -1.08
N LYS A 149 -7.62 11.44 0.10
CA LYS A 149 -8.77 10.56 0.40
C LYS A 149 -8.76 9.22 -0.33
N LEU A 150 -7.61 8.81 -0.86
CA LEU A 150 -7.42 7.46 -1.39
C LEU A 150 -7.18 6.50 -0.23
N ASN A 151 -7.99 5.45 -0.18
CA ASN A 151 -7.77 4.35 0.75
C ASN A 151 -6.58 3.50 0.27
N THR A 152 -5.88 2.87 1.20
CA THR A 152 -4.76 1.99 0.87
C THR A 152 -4.77 0.71 1.72
N ASN A 153 -3.94 -0.25 1.38
CA ASN A 153 -3.63 -1.37 2.27
C ASN A 153 -2.20 -1.25 2.80
N ALA A 154 -1.83 -2.10 3.74
CA ALA A 154 -0.45 -2.34 4.18
C ALA A 154 -0.12 -3.82 4.09
N THR A 155 1.17 -4.16 4.01
CA THR A 155 1.65 -5.54 4.07
C THR A 155 2.82 -5.66 5.02
N ILE A 156 3.06 -6.87 5.52
CA ILE A 156 4.31 -7.24 6.18
C ILE A 156 4.77 -8.59 5.62
N LEU A 157 5.99 -8.66 5.11
CA LEU A 157 6.63 -9.94 4.78
C LEU A 157 7.36 -10.44 6.03
N TYR A 158 7.07 -11.66 6.49
CA TYR A 158 7.61 -12.17 7.75
C TYR A 158 8.06 -13.63 7.64
N GLY A 159 8.95 -14.03 8.54
CA GLY A 159 9.53 -15.36 8.60
C GLY A 159 10.82 -15.49 7.78
N HIS A 160 11.57 -14.40 7.60
CA HIS A 160 12.88 -14.40 6.94
C HIS A 160 14.00 -13.96 7.93
N VAL A 161 14.81 -12.97 7.57
CA VAL A 161 15.98 -12.49 8.34
C VAL A 161 15.64 -11.53 9.49
N GLU A 162 14.35 -11.22 9.70
CA GLU A 162 13.85 -10.30 10.70
C GLU A 162 13.58 -10.99 12.04
N GLN A 163 13.65 -10.22 13.12
CA GLN A 163 13.29 -10.65 14.47
C GLN A 163 11.86 -10.24 14.81
N ARG A 164 11.30 -10.81 15.88
CA ARG A 164 9.94 -10.46 16.33
C ARG A 164 9.81 -8.98 16.70
N GLN A 165 10.84 -8.39 17.28
CA GLN A 165 10.90 -6.98 17.62
C GLN A 165 10.76 -6.11 16.36
N ASP A 166 11.41 -6.50 15.26
CA ASP A 166 11.33 -5.78 13.97
C ASP A 166 9.89 -5.78 13.43
N ARG A 167 9.16 -6.89 13.60
CA ARG A 167 7.74 -6.98 13.23
C ARG A 167 6.86 -6.08 14.09
N ILE A 168 7.09 -6.05 15.40
CA ILE A 168 6.35 -5.15 16.30
C ILE A 168 6.64 -3.69 15.96
N HIS A 169 7.89 -3.34 15.69
CA HIS A 169 8.26 -2.00 15.24
C HIS A 169 7.52 -1.62 13.94
N HIS A 170 7.51 -2.51 12.94
CA HIS A 170 6.78 -2.30 11.70
C HIS A 170 5.28 -2.05 11.95
N LEU A 171 4.62 -2.93 12.72
CA LEU A 171 3.20 -2.80 13.05
C LEU A 171 2.90 -1.52 13.83
N MET A 172 3.82 -1.11 14.71
CA MET A 172 3.69 0.10 15.50
C MET A 172 3.73 1.36 14.63
N ARG A 173 4.65 1.41 13.66
CA ARG A 173 4.73 2.49 12.67
C ARG A 173 3.47 2.59 11.82
N LEU A 174 2.94 1.45 11.38
CA LEU A 174 1.68 1.41 10.64
C LEU A 174 0.49 1.89 11.48
N ARG A 175 0.39 1.46 12.74
CA ARG A 175 -0.67 1.91 13.66
C ARG A 175 -0.61 3.42 13.90
N GLN A 176 0.58 3.98 14.13
CA GLN A 176 0.76 5.43 14.30
C GLN A 176 0.30 6.22 13.07
N GLU A 177 0.63 5.71 11.88
CA GLU A 177 0.21 6.32 10.61
C GLU A 177 -1.32 6.23 10.42
N GLN A 178 -1.94 5.10 10.78
CA GLN A 178 -3.40 4.94 10.78
C GLN A 178 -4.09 5.85 11.79
N ASP A 179 -3.54 5.98 13.01
CA ASP A 179 -4.08 6.88 14.03
C ASP A 179 -4.10 8.32 13.52
N ARG A 180 -3.05 8.77 12.80
CA ARG A 180 -3.07 10.09 12.14
C ARG A 180 -4.18 10.16 11.09
N ALA A 181 -4.25 9.19 10.17
CA ALA A 181 -5.24 9.18 9.10
C ALA A 181 -6.69 9.18 9.64
N LEU A 182 -6.95 8.44 10.73
CA LEU A 182 -8.24 8.44 11.42
C LEU A 182 -8.53 9.76 12.14
N ARG A 183 -7.53 10.43 12.72
CA ARG A 183 -7.68 11.80 13.26
C ARG A 183 -8.10 12.77 12.17
N ASP A 184 -7.42 12.76 11.03
CA ASP A 184 -7.74 13.63 9.89
C ASP A 184 -9.18 13.36 9.37
N TRP A 185 -9.55 12.09 9.22
CA TRP A 185 -10.90 11.71 8.82
C TRP A 185 -11.96 12.11 9.86
N ALA A 186 -11.69 11.92 11.16
CA ALA A 186 -12.61 12.28 12.24
C ALA A 186 -12.87 13.79 12.29
N ILE A 187 -11.84 14.61 12.06
CA ILE A 187 -11.99 16.07 11.94
C ILE A 187 -12.98 16.42 10.81
N ASP A 188 -12.84 15.78 9.63
CA ASP A 188 -13.77 15.98 8.52
C ASP A 188 -15.20 15.54 8.87
N GLN A 189 -15.34 14.49 9.69
CA GLN A 189 -16.64 14.01 10.19
C GLN A 189 -17.14 14.78 11.42
N LYS A 190 -16.41 15.80 11.90
CA LYS A 190 -16.72 16.55 13.14
C LYS A 190 -16.83 15.66 14.39
N ILE A 191 -16.11 14.55 14.40
CA ILE A 191 -16.01 13.66 15.57
C ILE A 191 -14.97 14.26 16.52
N ALA A 192 -15.37 14.54 17.76
CA ALA A 192 -14.46 15.08 18.76
C ALA A 192 -13.44 14.00 19.21
N PRO A 193 -12.15 14.34 19.33
CA PRO A 193 -11.17 13.45 19.94
C PRO A 193 -11.56 13.20 21.41
N GLN A 194 -11.27 11.99 21.90
CA GLN A 194 -11.46 11.64 23.30
C GLN A 194 -10.10 11.55 23.99
N ARG A 195 -10.08 11.89 25.27
CA ARG A 195 -8.91 11.72 26.12
C ARG A 195 -8.62 10.24 26.29
N ALA A 196 -7.45 9.81 25.86
CA ALA A 196 -6.89 8.50 26.09
C ALA A 196 -5.78 8.60 27.13
N VAL A 197 -5.80 7.69 28.09
CA VAL A 197 -4.69 7.52 29.04
C VAL A 197 -3.89 6.31 28.60
N GLN A 198 -2.64 6.55 28.22
CA GLN A 198 -1.69 5.50 27.86
C GLN A 198 -1.32 4.66 29.09
N HIS A 199 -0.74 3.48 28.87
CA HIS A 199 -0.39 2.57 29.96
C HIS A 199 0.65 3.15 30.95
N ASP A 200 1.48 4.08 30.50
CA ASP A 200 2.45 4.82 31.30
C ASP A 200 1.86 6.05 32.01
N GLY A 201 0.55 6.27 31.89
CA GLY A 201 -0.17 7.41 32.47
C GLY A 201 -0.08 8.69 31.63
N ALA A 202 0.56 8.67 30.46
CA ALA A 202 0.55 9.81 29.56
C ALA A 202 -0.87 10.05 29.01
N GLU A 203 -1.25 11.31 28.93
CA GLU A 203 -2.52 11.71 28.32
C GLU A 203 -2.29 12.03 26.86
N ASP A 204 -3.06 11.38 26.00
CA ASP A 204 -3.09 11.62 24.56
C ASP A 204 -4.54 11.84 24.13
N GLU A 205 -4.72 12.47 22.97
CA GLU A 205 -6.00 12.54 22.30
C GLU A 205 -6.08 11.40 21.28
N ALA A 206 -7.15 10.62 21.35
CA ALA A 206 -7.39 9.53 20.41
C ALA A 206 -8.77 9.67 19.77
N VAL A 207 -8.91 9.12 18.57
CA VAL A 207 -10.21 8.92 17.95
C VAL A 207 -10.67 7.49 18.25
N VAL A 208 -11.73 7.37 19.04
CA VAL A 208 -12.42 6.11 19.32
C VAL A 208 -13.70 6.06 18.48
N LEU A 209 -13.78 5.04 17.63
CA LEU A 209 -14.91 4.80 16.72
C LEU A 209 -15.97 3.85 17.33
N SER A 210 -15.96 3.73 18.65
CA SER A 210 -16.93 2.98 19.44
C SER A 210 -17.49 3.87 20.55
N GLY A 211 -18.79 3.77 20.79
CA GLY A 211 -19.47 4.66 21.72
C GLY A 211 -20.94 4.87 21.35
N PRO A 212 -21.64 5.73 22.09
CA PRO A 212 -23.01 6.11 21.81
C PRO A 212 -23.12 7.00 20.55
N ASP A 213 -24.27 6.98 19.87
CA ASP A 213 -24.46 7.59 18.54
C ASP A 213 -24.25 9.11 18.53
N GLU A 214 -24.51 9.80 19.64
CA GLU A 214 -24.40 11.25 19.76
C GLU A 214 -22.96 11.75 19.59
N MET A 215 -21.96 10.86 19.73
CA MET A 215 -20.56 11.18 19.47
C MET A 215 -20.20 11.26 17.98
N TYR A 216 -21.11 10.81 17.11
CA TYR A 216 -20.86 10.65 15.67
C TYR A 216 -21.93 11.41 14.88
N PRO A 217 -21.71 12.71 14.59
CA PRO A 217 -22.73 13.55 13.93
C PRO A 217 -22.96 13.15 12.47
N GLU A 218 -22.00 12.47 11.85
CA GLU A 218 -22.03 11.99 10.47
C GLU A 218 -21.88 10.45 10.46
N ALA A 219 -20.89 9.90 9.75
CA ALA A 219 -20.59 8.47 9.77
C ALA A 219 -19.67 8.12 10.95
N ARG A 220 -20.02 7.05 11.69
CA ARG A 220 -19.16 6.51 12.76
C ARG A 220 -17.90 5.82 12.24
N LEU A 221 -18.03 5.08 11.13
CA LEU A 221 -16.92 4.31 10.56
C LEU A 221 -16.53 4.88 9.19
N PRO A 222 -15.22 4.91 8.88
CA PRO A 222 -14.74 5.22 7.55
C PRO A 222 -15.37 4.29 6.51
N ALA A 223 -15.79 4.84 5.38
CA ALA A 223 -16.33 4.02 4.31
C ALA A 223 -15.20 3.20 3.67
N ALA A 224 -15.42 1.90 3.50
CA ALA A 224 -14.57 1.04 2.68
C ALA A 224 -14.61 1.44 1.19
N LEU A 225 -15.60 2.27 0.80
CA LEU A 225 -15.76 2.71 -0.58
C LEU A 225 -14.61 3.64 -1.04
N PRO A 226 -14.27 3.63 -2.34
CA PRO A 226 -13.17 4.40 -2.90
C PRO A 226 -13.30 5.91 -2.68
N GLY A 227 -12.18 6.59 -2.42
CA GLY A 227 -12.10 8.06 -2.47
C GLY A 227 -12.76 8.84 -1.33
N ARG A 228 -13.14 8.19 -0.22
CA ARG A 228 -13.98 8.82 0.83
C ARG A 228 -13.38 8.94 2.22
N SER A 229 -12.32 8.19 2.53
CA SER A 229 -11.80 8.15 3.91
C SER A 229 -10.33 8.51 4.00
N GLY A 230 -9.50 7.94 3.13
CA GLY A 230 -8.06 8.18 3.19
C GLY A 230 -7.42 7.47 4.38
N ILE A 231 -7.58 6.16 4.47
CA ILE A 231 -7.07 5.34 5.57
C ILE A 231 -6.47 4.03 5.05
N PHE A 232 -5.74 3.31 5.91
CA PHE A 232 -5.52 1.88 5.70
C PHE A 232 -6.83 1.11 5.90
N GLN A 233 -7.18 0.22 4.95
CA GLN A 233 -8.34 -0.67 5.08
C GLN A 233 -7.98 -2.03 5.65
N ALA A 234 -6.76 -2.49 5.41
CA ALA A 234 -6.29 -3.79 5.88
C ALA A 234 -4.76 -3.83 5.94
N ILE A 235 -4.26 -4.67 6.83
CA ILE A 235 -2.92 -5.20 6.77
C ILE A 235 -2.97 -6.67 6.32
N ILE A 236 -2.11 -7.04 5.36
CA ILE A 236 -1.97 -8.42 4.90
C ILE A 236 -0.60 -8.96 5.33
N PRO A 237 -0.54 -9.83 6.35
CA PRO A 237 0.68 -10.54 6.70
C PRO A 237 0.98 -11.64 5.68
N LEU A 238 2.14 -11.53 5.02
CA LEU A 238 2.62 -12.45 4.01
C LEU A 238 3.72 -13.34 4.61
N PRO A 239 3.48 -14.64 4.83
CA PRO A 239 4.55 -15.54 5.25
C PRO A 239 5.57 -15.69 4.13
N PHE A 240 6.85 -15.65 4.48
CA PHE A 240 7.93 -15.88 3.55
C PHE A 240 8.01 -17.36 3.19
N PHE A 241 8.05 -17.64 1.89
CA PHE A 241 8.27 -18.99 1.35
C PHE A 241 9.68 -19.06 0.77
N PRO A 242 10.60 -19.83 1.39
CA PRO A 242 12.02 -19.83 1.04
C PRO A 242 12.32 -20.45 -0.33
N ASP A 243 11.50 -21.39 -0.79
CA ASP A 243 11.73 -22.22 -1.97
C ASP A 243 12.04 -21.39 -3.23
N GLY A 244 13.16 -21.68 -3.88
CA GLY A 244 13.57 -21.04 -5.14
C GLY A 244 14.06 -19.60 -5.01
N SER A 245 14.27 -19.11 -3.78
CA SER A 245 14.85 -17.79 -3.52
C SER A 245 16.33 -17.87 -3.12
N ALA A 246 17.05 -16.74 -3.16
CA ALA A 246 18.42 -16.68 -2.63
C ALA A 246 18.50 -16.90 -1.10
N LEU A 247 17.34 -16.93 -0.42
CA LEU A 247 17.21 -17.16 1.01
C LEU A 247 16.64 -18.55 1.34
N GLU A 248 16.73 -19.50 0.41
CA GLU A 248 16.18 -20.86 0.59
C GLU A 248 16.77 -21.64 1.78
N HIS A 249 17.93 -21.22 2.29
CA HIS A 249 18.57 -21.78 3.47
C HIS A 249 17.89 -21.41 4.80
N LEU A 250 16.95 -20.46 4.79
CA LEU A 250 16.17 -20.06 5.97
C LEU A 250 14.97 -20.97 6.18
N PRO A 251 14.58 -21.25 7.44
CA PRO A 251 13.36 -21.99 7.71
C PRO A 251 12.13 -21.13 7.37
N ALA A 252 11.10 -21.76 6.78
CA ALA A 252 9.79 -21.15 6.62
C ALA A 252 9.13 -20.91 8.00
N PRO A 253 8.24 -19.91 8.14
CA PRO A 253 7.52 -19.70 9.39
C PRO A 253 6.58 -20.87 9.69
N THR A 254 6.53 -21.26 10.97
CA THR A 254 5.63 -22.33 11.43
C THR A 254 4.16 -21.89 11.39
N GLY A 255 3.22 -22.85 11.36
CA GLY A 255 1.79 -22.54 11.46
C GLY A 255 1.41 -21.74 12.71
N LEU A 256 2.07 -22.00 13.84
CA LEU A 256 1.86 -21.23 15.08
C LEU A 256 2.35 -19.78 14.93
N GLU A 257 3.48 -19.57 14.25
CA GLU A 257 3.98 -18.23 13.98
C GLU A 257 3.04 -17.47 13.04
N ASN A 258 2.47 -18.14 12.03
CA ASN A 258 1.49 -17.54 11.13
C ASN A 258 0.22 -17.09 11.89
N LEU A 259 -0.31 -17.95 12.77
CA LEU A 259 -1.48 -17.61 13.60
C LEU A 259 -1.17 -16.43 14.52
N ARG A 260 0.01 -16.41 15.15
CA ARG A 260 0.44 -15.30 16.02
C ARG A 260 0.53 -13.99 15.25
N THR A 261 1.20 -13.98 14.10
CA THR A 261 1.36 -12.77 13.27
C THR A 261 0.00 -12.26 12.79
N LEU A 262 -0.89 -13.14 12.32
CA LEU A 262 -2.25 -12.76 11.90
C LEU A 262 -3.08 -12.18 13.06
N ALA A 263 -2.99 -12.78 14.25
CA ALA A 263 -3.73 -12.30 15.43
C ALA A 263 -3.25 -10.90 15.86
N ILE A 264 -1.94 -10.68 15.93
CA ILE A 264 -1.38 -9.37 16.30
C ILE A 264 -1.70 -8.32 15.23
N ALA A 265 -1.57 -8.66 13.95
CA ALA A 265 -1.84 -7.73 12.86
C ALA A 265 -3.27 -7.15 12.93
N ARG A 266 -4.28 -8.00 13.21
CA ARG A 266 -5.70 -7.60 13.40
C ARG A 266 -5.95 -6.69 14.61
N LEU A 267 -5.06 -6.70 15.60
CA LEU A 267 -5.17 -5.80 16.75
C LEU A 267 -4.54 -4.44 16.47
N MET A 268 -3.67 -4.35 15.46
CA MET A 268 -2.89 -3.15 15.16
C MET A 268 -3.50 -2.31 14.03
N LEU A 269 -4.18 -2.95 13.07
CA LEU A 269 -4.90 -2.34 11.94
C LEU A 269 -6.15 -3.15 11.60
#